data_AF-H5YRG1-F1
#
_entry.id   AF-H5YRG1-F1
#
_cell.length_a   1.000
_cell.length_b   1.000
_cell.length_c   1.000
_cell.angle_alpha   90.00
_cell.angle_beta   90.00
_cell.angle_gamma   90.00
#
_symmetry.space_group_name_H-M   'P 1'
#
loop_
_entity.id
_entity.type
_entity.pdbx_description
1 polymer ?
#
loop_
_entity_poly.entity_id
_entity_poly.type
_entity_poly.pdbx_seq_one_letter_code
_entity_poly.pdbx_strand_id
1 'polypeptide(L)'
;MVLEDIVAPDSRLYAKSEWAPASALWPALSFSQRGVANKFGGFYSQGRDFVITVGTGNRKDTLDPAHRQRLMSIVDVAPNIIVATGDLVEPETWRRAQMTHPDRWKLSMPIVRCWTFANFPEAKARMSATYRRFSNPTNRGKPISADGVDLVSLLGLEVTAVEIPPYVERRLHSIPTDRLLNQDISRLANNIANAVERAGTEREGTYPERTSLNFSDLFKLLNELWRTQKGSCGLCGGPIVPGEENALLRMSADRIDSADKRYGTGNVHLTHVGCNLAKSSASLEVWQDFLDVVRSVRTDEAPTS
;
A
#
# COMPACT_ATOMS: atom_id res chain seq x y z
N MET A 1 -16.44 -8.27 -23.72
CA MET A 1 -15.21 -9.05 -23.54
C MET A 1 -15.49 -10.13 -22.52
N VAL A 2 -14.72 -11.20 -22.54
CA VAL A 2 -14.79 -12.29 -21.56
C VAL A 2 -13.60 -12.23 -20.62
N LEU A 3 -13.68 -12.91 -19.49
CA LEU A 3 -12.64 -12.87 -18.48
C LEU A 3 -11.28 -13.37 -19.02
N GLU A 4 -11.29 -14.38 -19.89
CA GLU A 4 -10.09 -14.88 -20.58
C GLU A 4 -9.37 -13.83 -21.45
N ASP A 5 -10.05 -12.77 -21.90
CA ASP A 5 -9.41 -11.67 -22.63
C ASP A 5 -8.50 -10.81 -21.73
N ILE A 6 -8.64 -10.93 -20.40
CA ILE A 6 -7.97 -10.09 -19.40
C ILE A 6 -6.90 -10.86 -18.64
N VAL A 7 -7.14 -12.15 -18.38
CA VAL A 7 -6.29 -12.97 -17.52
C VAL A 7 -5.35 -13.83 -18.36
N ALA A 8 -4.05 -13.73 -18.07
CA ALA A 8 -3.06 -14.56 -18.73
C ALA A 8 -3.12 -16.01 -18.21
N PRO A 9 -2.61 -17.00 -18.97
CA PRO A 9 -2.61 -18.40 -18.53
C PRO A 9 -1.90 -18.65 -17.19
N ASP A 10 -0.94 -17.81 -16.82
CA ASP A 10 -0.19 -17.89 -15.56
C ASP A 10 -0.69 -16.92 -14.47
N SER A 11 -1.79 -16.22 -14.73
CA SER A 11 -2.47 -15.33 -13.78
C SER A 11 -3.09 -16.11 -12.64
N ARG A 12 -3.01 -15.56 -11.42
CA ARG A 12 -3.76 -16.09 -10.26
C ARG A 12 -4.98 -15.24 -9.97
N LEU A 13 -6.10 -15.89 -9.71
CA LEU A 13 -7.34 -15.24 -9.31
C LEU A 13 -7.61 -15.44 -7.83
N TYR A 14 -7.94 -14.36 -7.13
CA TYR A 14 -8.32 -14.41 -5.73
C TYR A 14 -9.75 -13.90 -5.56
N ALA A 15 -10.61 -14.65 -4.89
CA ALA A 15 -11.94 -14.19 -4.50
C ALA A 15 -11.87 -13.46 -3.15
N LYS A 16 -12.53 -12.31 -3.03
CA LYS A 16 -12.68 -11.58 -1.77
C LYS A 16 -14.11 -11.07 -1.60
N SER A 17 -14.64 -11.17 -0.38
CA SER A 17 -15.94 -10.60 -0.06
C SER A 17 -15.89 -9.07 -0.04
N GLU A 18 -16.84 -8.42 -0.72
CA GLU A 18 -17.05 -6.98 -0.74
C GLU A 18 -18.54 -6.65 -0.58
N TRP A 19 -18.83 -5.39 -0.24
CA TRP A 19 -20.19 -4.94 0.04
C TRP A 19 -20.91 -4.40 -1.20
N ALA A 20 -20.17 -3.95 -2.21
CA ALA A 20 -20.68 -3.47 -3.50
C ALA A 20 -19.64 -3.70 -4.63
N PRO A 21 -20.05 -3.60 -5.91
CA PRO A 21 -19.12 -3.61 -7.02
C PRO A 21 -18.10 -2.47 -6.93
N ALA A 22 -16.88 -2.74 -7.41
CA ALA A 22 -15.87 -1.71 -7.57
C ALA A 22 -16.31 -0.70 -8.64
N SER A 23 -16.03 0.58 -8.41
CA SER A 23 -16.50 1.66 -9.28
C SER A 23 -15.62 2.90 -9.19
N ALA A 24 -15.89 3.89 -10.03
CA ALA A 24 -15.25 5.21 -9.93
C ALA A 24 -15.50 5.90 -8.58
N LEU A 25 -16.62 5.61 -7.90
CA LEU A 25 -16.93 6.15 -6.58
C LEU A 25 -16.23 5.39 -5.45
N TRP A 26 -15.86 4.13 -5.69
CA TRP A 26 -15.13 3.28 -4.75
C TRP A 26 -13.98 2.54 -5.44
N PRO A 27 -12.89 3.23 -5.81
CA PRO A 27 -11.76 2.65 -6.54
C PRO A 27 -10.76 1.98 -5.58
N ALA A 28 -11.27 1.19 -4.64
CA ALA A 28 -10.50 0.67 -3.51
C ALA A 28 -10.87 -0.78 -3.19
N LEU A 29 -9.86 -1.64 -3.04
CA LEU A 29 -10.01 -2.98 -2.47
C LEU A 29 -9.75 -2.91 -0.97
N SER A 30 -10.80 -3.06 -0.16
CA SER A 30 -10.74 -2.64 1.24
C SER A 30 -10.54 -3.77 2.24
N PHE A 31 -9.80 -3.47 3.31
CA PHE A 31 -9.43 -4.39 4.37
C PHE A 31 -9.79 -3.81 5.73
N SER A 32 -10.33 -4.66 6.61
CA SER A 32 -10.55 -4.29 8.01
C SER A 32 -9.29 -4.43 8.87
N GLN A 33 -8.32 -5.24 8.42
CA GLN A 33 -7.10 -5.52 9.18
C GLN A 33 -5.86 -5.29 8.32
N ARG A 34 -4.92 -4.48 8.84
CA ARG A 34 -3.64 -4.19 8.19
C ARG A 34 -2.82 -5.46 7.91
N GLY A 35 -2.80 -6.41 8.85
CA GLY A 35 -2.07 -7.67 8.67
C GLY A 35 -2.57 -8.49 7.48
N VAL A 36 -3.86 -8.43 7.16
CA VAL A 36 -4.43 -9.08 5.96
C VAL A 36 -3.98 -8.37 4.70
N ALA A 37 -4.04 -7.02 4.69
CA ALA A 37 -3.57 -6.22 3.56
C ALA A 37 -2.08 -6.46 3.28
N ASN A 38 -1.23 -6.41 4.31
CA ASN A 38 0.22 -6.67 4.18
C ASN A 38 0.50 -8.07 3.62
N LYS A 39 -0.18 -9.10 4.16
CA LYS A 39 0.01 -10.48 3.69
C LYS A 39 -0.37 -10.60 2.22
N PHE A 40 -1.49 -10.00 1.82
CA PHE A 40 -1.95 -10.01 0.44
C PHE A 40 -0.95 -9.29 -0.50
N GLY A 41 -0.49 -8.10 -0.10
CA GLY A 41 0.47 -7.33 -0.88
C GLY A 41 1.81 -8.05 -1.07
N GLY A 42 2.20 -8.92 -0.13
CA GLY A 42 3.43 -9.69 -0.21
C GLY A 42 3.46 -10.80 -1.27
N PHE A 43 2.30 -11.31 -1.70
CA PHE A 43 2.23 -12.39 -2.70
C PHE A 43 1.51 -12.03 -4.01
N TYR A 44 0.73 -10.94 -4.02
CA TYR A 44 0.02 -10.46 -5.20
C TYR A 44 0.94 -9.70 -6.15
N SER A 45 0.85 -9.98 -7.44
CA SER A 45 1.60 -9.28 -8.50
C SER A 45 0.65 -8.48 -9.40
N GLN A 46 0.71 -7.15 -9.32
CA GLN A 46 -0.06 -6.25 -10.20
C GLN A 46 0.21 -6.56 -11.67
N GLY A 47 -0.82 -6.44 -12.51
CA GLY A 47 -0.72 -6.73 -13.94
C GLY A 47 -0.81 -8.22 -14.30
N ARG A 48 -0.50 -9.10 -13.35
CA ARG A 48 -0.47 -10.56 -13.51
C ARG A 48 -1.58 -11.25 -12.74
N ASP A 49 -1.75 -10.93 -11.47
CA ASP A 49 -2.78 -11.48 -10.60
C ASP A 49 -4.01 -10.56 -10.58
N PHE A 50 -5.19 -11.08 -10.21
CA PHE A 50 -6.43 -10.30 -10.11
C PHE A 50 -7.31 -10.72 -8.93
N VAL A 51 -8.19 -9.82 -8.50
CA VAL A 51 -9.16 -10.08 -7.44
C VAL A 51 -10.59 -10.05 -7.97
N ILE A 52 -11.35 -11.12 -7.73
CA ILE A 52 -12.79 -11.18 -7.95
C ILE A 52 -13.50 -10.75 -6.66
N THR A 53 -14.33 -9.73 -6.75
CA THR A 53 -15.14 -9.25 -5.62
C THR A 53 -16.48 -10.00 -5.59
N VAL A 54 -16.88 -10.41 -4.40
CA VAL A 54 -18.07 -11.25 -4.18
C VAL A 54 -18.97 -10.57 -3.17
N GLY A 55 -20.23 -10.36 -3.54
CA GLY A 55 -21.19 -9.75 -2.63
C GLY A 55 -21.48 -10.66 -1.44
N THR A 56 -21.59 -10.08 -0.25
CA THR A 56 -21.97 -10.84 0.95
C THR A 56 -23.44 -11.28 0.90
N GLY A 57 -23.80 -12.31 1.65
CA GLY A 57 -25.22 -12.68 1.84
C GLY A 57 -25.96 -11.80 2.86
N ASN A 58 -25.24 -10.93 3.59
CA ASN A 58 -25.81 -10.12 4.65
C ASN A 58 -26.49 -8.88 4.07
N ARG A 59 -27.80 -8.72 4.28
CA ARG A 59 -28.57 -7.56 3.80
C ARG A 59 -28.10 -6.23 4.39
N LYS A 60 -27.46 -6.27 5.57
CA LYS A 60 -26.90 -5.08 6.22
C LYS A 60 -25.57 -4.66 5.61
N ASP A 61 -24.83 -5.58 4.99
CA ASP A 61 -23.52 -5.31 4.41
C ASP A 61 -23.64 -5.06 2.90
N THR A 62 -24.31 -5.96 2.17
CA THR A 62 -24.61 -5.81 0.74
C THR A 62 -26.05 -5.36 0.56
N LEU A 63 -26.23 -4.04 0.42
CA LEU A 63 -27.54 -3.40 0.41
C LEU A 63 -28.38 -3.81 -0.80
N ASP A 64 -27.79 -3.79 -2.00
CA ASP A 64 -28.47 -4.18 -3.23
C ASP A 64 -28.69 -5.71 -3.28
N PRO A 65 -29.94 -6.19 -3.34
CA PRO A 65 -30.23 -7.61 -3.49
C PRO A 65 -29.59 -8.28 -4.72
N ALA A 66 -29.40 -7.55 -5.82
CA ALA A 66 -28.83 -8.07 -7.06
C ALA A 66 -27.36 -8.49 -6.88
N HIS A 67 -26.65 -7.91 -5.92
CA HIS A 67 -25.24 -8.18 -5.67
C HIS A 67 -24.98 -9.32 -4.68
N ARG A 68 -25.99 -9.68 -3.86
CA ARG A 68 -25.79 -10.62 -2.75
C ARG A 68 -25.40 -12.00 -3.24
N GLN A 69 -24.29 -12.53 -2.74
CA GLN A 69 -23.75 -13.85 -3.11
C GLN A 69 -23.45 -13.98 -4.62
N ARG A 70 -23.23 -12.85 -5.30
CA ARG A 70 -22.90 -12.80 -6.73
C ARG A 70 -21.45 -12.37 -6.93
N LEU A 71 -20.90 -12.76 -8.08
CA LEU A 71 -19.67 -12.16 -8.60
C LEU A 71 -19.98 -10.73 -9.05
N MET A 72 -19.25 -9.75 -8.54
CA MET A 72 -19.53 -8.33 -8.79
C MET A 72 -18.53 -7.74 -9.77
N SER A 73 -17.25 -7.73 -9.40
CA SER A 73 -16.20 -7.12 -10.20
C SER A 73 -14.96 -8.02 -10.24
N ILE A 74 -14.12 -7.80 -11.24
CA ILE A 74 -12.72 -8.20 -11.23
C ILE A 74 -11.85 -6.94 -11.22
N VAL A 75 -10.83 -6.93 -10.37
CA VAL A 75 -10.00 -5.75 -10.15
C VAL A 75 -8.52 -6.14 -10.18
N ASP A 76 -7.73 -5.25 -10.76
CA ASP A 76 -6.28 -5.22 -10.58
C ASP A 76 -5.95 -4.11 -9.58
N VAL A 77 -5.06 -4.37 -8.63
CA VAL A 77 -4.75 -3.44 -7.54
C VAL A 77 -3.27 -3.10 -7.49
N ALA A 78 -2.92 -2.01 -6.84
CA ALA A 78 -1.54 -1.67 -6.49
C ALA A 78 -1.18 -2.31 -5.13
N PRO A 79 -0.60 -3.53 -5.09
CA PRO A 79 -0.47 -4.33 -3.86
C PRO A 79 0.49 -3.74 -2.84
N ASN A 80 1.42 -2.93 -3.31
CA ASN A 80 2.45 -2.32 -2.46
C ASN A 80 1.93 -1.08 -1.76
N ILE A 81 0.72 -0.61 -2.04
CA ILE A 81 0.18 0.64 -1.51
C ILE A 81 -1.01 0.30 -0.61
N ILE A 82 -0.85 0.49 0.70
CA ILE A 82 -1.91 0.28 1.69
C ILE A 82 -2.14 1.61 2.41
N VAL A 83 -3.29 2.21 2.14
CA VAL A 83 -3.62 3.57 2.60
C VAL A 83 -4.94 3.60 3.34
N ALA A 84 -5.26 4.73 3.96
CA ALA A 84 -6.60 4.95 4.47
C ALA A 84 -7.59 4.98 3.30
N THR A 85 -8.68 4.22 3.37
CA THR A 85 -9.67 4.17 2.27
C THR A 85 -10.23 5.54 1.95
N GLY A 86 -10.42 6.39 2.96
CA GLY A 86 -10.85 7.78 2.79
C GLY A 86 -9.92 8.64 1.92
N ASP A 87 -8.66 8.25 1.74
CA ASP A 87 -7.72 8.95 0.85
C ASP A 87 -7.98 8.60 -0.63
N LEU A 88 -8.61 7.45 -0.90
CA LEU A 88 -8.90 6.95 -2.25
C LEU A 88 -10.30 7.34 -2.75
N VAL A 89 -11.24 7.53 -1.84
CA VAL A 89 -12.63 7.84 -2.16
C VAL A 89 -12.92 9.32 -1.92
N GLU A 90 -13.95 9.83 -2.61
CA GLU A 90 -14.41 11.19 -2.37
C GLU A 90 -14.95 11.36 -0.93
N PRO A 91 -14.69 12.50 -0.26
CA PRO A 91 -15.02 12.68 1.16
C PRO A 91 -16.49 12.41 1.50
N GLU A 92 -17.41 12.79 0.60
CA GLU A 92 -18.85 12.54 0.79
C GLU A 92 -19.20 11.05 0.69
N THR A 93 -18.60 10.33 -0.27
CA THR A 93 -18.78 8.88 -0.41
C THR A 93 -18.21 8.16 0.81
N TRP A 94 -17.04 8.59 1.31
CA TRP A 94 -16.47 8.07 2.55
C TRP A 94 -17.38 8.30 3.75
N ARG A 95 -17.89 9.53 3.93
CA ARG A 95 -18.77 9.88 5.05
C ARG A 95 -20.04 9.03 5.04
N ARG A 96 -20.68 8.88 3.89
CA ARG A 96 -21.86 8.02 3.72
C ARG A 96 -21.57 6.56 4.07
N ALA A 97 -20.45 6.02 3.56
CA ALA A 97 -20.05 4.66 3.87
C ALA A 97 -19.82 4.43 5.37
N GLN A 98 -19.18 5.37 6.07
CA GLN A 98 -18.96 5.26 7.52
C GLN A 98 -20.22 5.47 8.36
N MET A 99 -21.23 6.21 7.86
CA MET A 99 -22.55 6.26 8.51
C MET A 99 -23.28 4.93 8.41
N THR A 100 -23.18 4.22 7.27
CA THR A 100 -23.83 2.92 7.09
C THR A 100 -23.05 1.78 7.74
N HIS A 101 -21.71 1.85 7.72
CA HIS A 101 -20.80 0.82 8.16
C HIS A 101 -19.69 1.41 9.06
N PRO A 102 -20.02 1.80 10.30
CA PRO A 102 -19.07 2.47 11.18
C PRO A 102 -17.85 1.59 11.46
N ASP A 103 -16.66 2.20 11.44
CA ASP A 103 -15.38 1.57 11.80
C ASP A 103 -14.93 0.44 10.86
N ARG A 104 -15.53 0.31 9.68
CA ARG A 104 -15.19 -0.74 8.71
C ARG A 104 -14.33 -0.20 7.57
N TRP A 105 -13.52 -1.10 7.00
CA TRP A 105 -12.79 -0.88 5.75
C TRP A 105 -11.91 0.36 5.75
N LYS A 106 -11.21 0.59 6.86
CA LYS A 106 -10.36 1.77 7.03
C LYS A 106 -9.12 1.76 6.15
N LEU A 107 -8.67 0.59 5.73
CA LEU A 107 -7.47 0.44 4.90
C LEU A 107 -7.85 -0.11 3.53
N SER A 108 -7.16 0.31 2.48
CA SER A 108 -7.39 -0.21 1.13
C SER A 108 -6.12 -0.25 0.30
N MET A 109 -6.12 -1.15 -0.67
CA MET A 109 -5.26 -1.07 -1.84
C MET A 109 -5.98 -0.32 -2.97
N PRO A 110 -5.31 0.57 -3.69
CA PRO A 110 -5.88 1.25 -4.85
C PRO A 110 -6.22 0.25 -5.94
N ILE A 111 -7.40 0.39 -6.53
CA ILE A 111 -7.75 -0.30 -7.77
C ILE A 111 -7.14 0.48 -8.93
N VAL A 112 -6.47 -0.22 -9.82
CA VAL A 112 -5.77 0.34 -10.99
C VAL A 112 -6.57 0.05 -12.26
N ARG A 113 -7.18 -1.14 -12.34
CA ARG A 113 -8.06 -1.55 -13.43
C ARG A 113 -9.25 -2.29 -12.85
N CYS A 114 -10.42 -2.11 -13.46
CA CYS A 114 -11.66 -2.70 -12.98
C CYS A 114 -12.54 -3.15 -14.15
N TRP A 115 -13.21 -4.27 -13.95
CA TRP A 115 -14.28 -4.73 -14.81
C TRP A 115 -15.42 -5.26 -13.94
N THR A 116 -16.65 -5.18 -14.45
CA THR A 116 -17.86 -5.67 -13.79
C THR A 116 -18.41 -6.86 -14.54
N PHE A 117 -18.83 -7.91 -13.84
CA PHE A 117 -19.45 -9.08 -14.44
C PHE A 117 -20.85 -8.76 -14.97
N ALA A 118 -21.16 -9.22 -16.18
CA ALA A 118 -22.50 -9.10 -16.73
C ALA A 118 -23.51 -9.90 -15.89
N ASN A 119 -24.65 -9.29 -15.57
CA ASN A 119 -25.77 -9.91 -14.85
C ASN A 119 -25.46 -10.48 -13.45
N PHE A 120 -24.28 -10.19 -12.88
CA PHE A 120 -23.87 -10.63 -11.55
C PHE A 120 -24.13 -12.12 -11.29
N PRO A 121 -23.39 -13.05 -11.92
CA PRO A 121 -23.64 -14.48 -11.83
C PRO A 121 -23.46 -15.00 -10.39
N GLU A 122 -24.14 -16.11 -10.05
CA GLU A 122 -24.02 -16.70 -8.72
C GLU A 122 -22.61 -17.17 -8.39
N ALA A 123 -22.05 -16.66 -7.30
CA ALA A 123 -20.72 -17.06 -6.85
C ALA A 123 -20.67 -18.57 -6.54
N LYS A 124 -21.70 -19.10 -5.88
CA LYS A 124 -21.77 -20.52 -5.52
C LYS A 124 -21.84 -21.44 -6.75
N ALA A 125 -22.49 -21.00 -7.83
CA ALA A 125 -22.61 -21.78 -9.06
C ALA A 125 -21.33 -21.73 -9.91
N ARG A 126 -20.61 -20.60 -9.89
CA ARG A 126 -19.41 -20.38 -10.71
C ARG A 126 -18.09 -20.71 -10.04
N MET A 127 -18.03 -20.78 -8.71
CA MET A 127 -16.80 -21.13 -8.00
C MET A 127 -17.13 -21.84 -6.69
N SER A 128 -17.72 -23.03 -6.80
CA SER A 128 -18.33 -23.72 -5.66
C SER A 128 -17.33 -24.09 -4.56
N ALA A 129 -16.11 -24.49 -4.92
CA ALA A 129 -15.08 -24.90 -3.95
C ALA A 129 -14.52 -23.68 -3.19
N THR A 130 -14.21 -22.61 -3.93
CA THR A 130 -13.75 -21.32 -3.42
C THR A 130 -14.81 -20.67 -2.57
N TYR A 131 -16.08 -20.69 -3.01
CA TYR A 131 -17.18 -20.06 -2.29
C TYR A 131 -17.44 -20.72 -0.93
N ARG A 132 -17.33 -22.05 -0.83
CA ARG A 132 -17.42 -22.76 0.47
C ARG A 132 -16.36 -22.28 1.45
N ARG A 133 -15.19 -21.82 1.01
CA ARG A 133 -14.12 -21.34 1.90
C ARG A 133 -14.46 -20.01 2.57
N PHE A 134 -15.42 -19.22 2.06
CA PHE A 134 -15.90 -18.01 2.73
C PHE A 134 -16.68 -18.28 4.01
N SER A 135 -17.26 -19.47 4.17
CA SER A 135 -17.98 -19.83 5.41
C SER A 135 -17.01 -20.09 6.57
N ASN A 136 -15.75 -20.39 6.28
CA ASN A 136 -14.73 -20.59 7.30
C ASN A 136 -14.36 -19.24 7.95
N PRO A 137 -14.57 -19.07 9.27
CA PRO A 137 -14.23 -17.84 9.99
C PRO A 137 -12.77 -17.40 9.81
N THR A 138 -11.84 -18.34 9.62
CA THR A 138 -10.41 -18.04 9.44
C THR A 138 -10.10 -17.35 8.11
N ASN A 139 -11.01 -17.41 7.14
CA ASN A 139 -10.86 -16.82 5.81
C ASN A 139 -11.62 -15.50 5.65
N ARG A 140 -12.37 -15.05 6.66
CA ARG A 140 -13.16 -13.81 6.58
C ARG A 140 -12.27 -12.62 6.25
N GLY A 141 -12.66 -11.88 5.21
CA GLY A 141 -11.95 -10.70 4.71
C GLY A 141 -10.60 -10.99 4.04
N LYS A 142 -10.16 -12.25 3.98
CA LYS A 142 -8.93 -12.66 3.30
C LYS A 142 -9.23 -12.98 1.83
N PRO A 143 -8.31 -12.65 0.91
CA PRO A 143 -8.35 -13.16 -0.45
C PRO A 143 -8.19 -14.69 -0.46
N ILE A 144 -9.02 -15.38 -1.23
CA ILE A 144 -9.08 -16.83 -1.33
C ILE A 144 -8.75 -17.22 -2.77
N SER A 145 -7.71 -18.02 -2.98
CA SER A 145 -7.35 -18.47 -4.33
C SER A 145 -8.50 -19.25 -5.00
N ALA A 146 -8.80 -18.88 -6.24
CA ALA A 146 -9.75 -19.55 -7.12
C ALA A 146 -8.99 -20.37 -8.16
N ASP A 147 -9.01 -21.70 -8.00
CA ASP A 147 -8.08 -22.62 -8.67
C ASP A 147 -8.85 -23.76 -9.36
N GLY A 148 -8.19 -24.45 -10.29
CA GLY A 148 -8.69 -25.69 -10.89
C GLY A 148 -10.05 -25.51 -11.57
N VAL A 149 -11.05 -26.30 -11.15
CA VAL A 149 -12.39 -26.31 -11.76
C VAL A 149 -13.08 -24.96 -11.63
N ASP A 150 -12.90 -24.26 -10.51
CA ASP A 150 -13.50 -22.95 -10.29
C ASP A 150 -12.90 -21.90 -11.23
N LEU A 151 -11.59 -21.97 -11.51
CA LEU A 151 -10.94 -21.06 -12.47
C LEU A 151 -11.55 -21.24 -13.87
N VAL A 152 -11.66 -22.48 -14.35
CA VAL A 152 -12.21 -22.78 -15.67
C VAL A 152 -13.64 -22.25 -15.84
N SER A 153 -14.48 -22.36 -14.82
CA SER A 153 -15.86 -21.85 -14.88
C SER A 153 -15.99 -20.32 -14.82
N LEU A 154 -14.90 -19.60 -14.52
CA LEU A 154 -14.85 -18.15 -14.51
C LEU A 154 -14.41 -17.56 -15.86
N LEU A 155 -13.50 -18.22 -16.58
CA LEU A 155 -12.83 -17.68 -17.78
C LEU A 155 -13.80 -17.23 -18.89
N GLY A 156 -14.89 -17.97 -19.09
CA GLY A 156 -15.90 -17.65 -20.11
C GLY A 156 -16.96 -16.62 -19.69
N LEU A 157 -16.81 -15.98 -18.52
CA LEU A 157 -17.80 -15.01 -18.06
C LEU A 157 -17.61 -13.65 -18.74
N GLU A 158 -18.71 -13.05 -19.17
CA GLU A 158 -18.72 -11.71 -19.75
C GLU A 158 -18.44 -10.64 -18.69
N VAL A 159 -17.60 -9.68 -19.07
CA VAL A 159 -17.25 -8.52 -18.24
C VAL A 159 -17.21 -7.24 -19.06
N THR A 160 -17.44 -6.11 -18.39
CA THR A 160 -17.39 -4.76 -18.97
C THR A 160 -16.39 -3.93 -18.18
N ALA A 161 -15.47 -3.26 -18.89
CA ALA A 161 -14.50 -2.37 -18.26
C ALA A 161 -15.20 -1.21 -17.54
N VAL A 162 -14.68 -0.86 -16.37
CA VAL A 162 -15.13 0.28 -15.57
C VAL A 162 -14.00 1.28 -15.52
N GLU A 163 -14.28 2.53 -15.89
CA GLU A 163 -13.30 3.60 -15.82
C GLU A 163 -12.96 3.90 -14.35
N ILE A 164 -11.68 3.78 -14.02
CA ILE A 164 -11.15 4.14 -12.71
C ILE A 164 -10.49 5.51 -12.82
N PRO A 165 -10.88 6.49 -11.97
CA PRO A 165 -10.35 7.83 -12.09
C PRO A 165 -8.82 7.88 -11.94
N PRO A 166 -8.12 8.57 -12.87
CA PRO A 166 -6.66 8.67 -12.82
C PRO A 166 -6.16 9.48 -11.62
N TYR A 167 -7.04 10.15 -10.87
CA TYR A 167 -6.61 10.84 -9.65
C TYR A 167 -6.20 9.87 -8.53
N VAL A 168 -6.59 8.60 -8.57
CA VAL A 168 -6.18 7.60 -7.57
C VAL A 168 -4.67 7.34 -7.69
N GLU A 169 -4.18 7.18 -8.91
CA GLU A 169 -2.74 7.14 -9.22
C GLU A 169 -2.08 8.51 -9.01
N ARG A 170 -2.75 9.63 -9.26
CA ARG A 170 -2.16 10.96 -8.97
C ARG A 170 -2.08 11.29 -7.48
N ARG A 171 -3.01 10.80 -6.65
CA ARG A 171 -2.94 10.90 -5.19
C ARG A 171 -1.85 9.99 -4.63
N LEU A 172 -1.41 8.99 -5.37
CA LEU A 172 -0.36 8.08 -4.97
C LEU A 172 0.73 8.13 -6.04
N HIS A 173 1.64 9.10 -5.93
CA HIS A 173 2.78 9.34 -6.85
C HIS A 173 3.79 8.18 -6.93
N SER A 174 3.33 6.94 -6.97
CA SER A 174 4.10 5.75 -7.27
C SER A 174 4.86 5.96 -8.58
N ILE A 175 6.08 5.43 -8.62
CA ILE A 175 6.88 5.40 -9.84
C ILE A 175 6.51 4.08 -10.53
N PRO A 176 5.70 4.09 -11.61
CA PRO A 176 4.95 2.92 -12.06
C PRO A 176 5.79 1.70 -12.43
N THR A 177 7.07 1.90 -12.74
CA THR A 177 7.98 0.86 -13.24
C THR A 177 8.85 0.22 -12.17
N ASP A 178 8.91 0.74 -10.94
CA ASP A 178 9.85 0.25 -9.92
C ASP A 178 9.13 -0.37 -8.71
N ARG A 179 8.93 -1.70 -8.78
CA ARG A 179 8.24 -2.47 -7.74
C ARG A 179 8.94 -2.36 -6.39
N LEU A 180 10.27 -2.48 -6.38
CA LEU A 180 11.06 -2.52 -5.16
C LEU A 180 11.08 -1.14 -4.48
N LEU A 181 11.18 -0.07 -5.28
CA LEU A 181 11.12 1.29 -4.77
C LEU A 181 9.77 1.61 -4.13
N ASN A 182 8.67 1.28 -4.81
CA ASN A 182 7.34 1.50 -4.25
C ASN A 182 7.11 0.67 -2.97
N GLN A 183 7.67 -0.54 -2.90
CA GLN A 183 7.67 -1.35 -1.66
C GLN A 183 8.41 -0.67 -0.52
N ASP A 184 9.61 -0.16 -0.78
CA ASP A 184 10.40 0.55 0.23
C ASP A 184 9.72 1.84 0.67
N ILE A 185 9.24 2.68 -0.25
CA ILE A 185 8.55 3.93 0.10
C ILE A 185 7.28 3.65 0.91
N SER A 186 6.48 2.66 0.51
CA SER A 186 5.30 2.25 1.29
C SER A 186 5.69 1.72 2.66
N ARG A 187 6.76 0.95 2.77
CA ARG A 187 7.30 0.49 4.05
C ARG A 187 7.71 1.68 4.93
N LEU A 188 8.39 2.68 4.38
CA LEU A 188 8.76 3.91 5.09
C LEU A 188 7.54 4.68 5.59
N ALA A 189 6.57 4.94 4.70
CA ALA A 189 5.33 5.64 5.05
C ALA A 189 4.57 4.90 6.16
N ASN A 190 4.50 3.57 6.08
CA ASN A 190 3.90 2.74 7.12
C ASN A 190 4.66 2.79 8.44
N ASN A 191 6.00 2.76 8.41
CA ASN A 191 6.82 2.84 9.62
C ASN A 191 6.60 4.18 10.34
N ILE A 192 6.52 5.28 9.61
CA ILE A 192 6.22 6.61 10.17
C ILE A 192 4.80 6.65 10.73
N ALA A 193 3.80 6.19 9.98
CA ALA A 193 2.41 6.15 10.44
C ALA A 193 2.27 5.33 11.74
N ASN A 194 2.89 4.14 11.79
CA ASN A 194 2.90 3.31 12.99
C ASN A 194 3.64 3.99 14.17
N ALA A 195 4.72 4.74 13.90
CA ALA A 195 5.45 5.46 14.93
C ALA A 195 4.63 6.63 15.51
N VAL A 196 3.80 7.27 14.69
CA VAL A 196 2.85 8.31 15.11
C VAL A 196 1.68 7.70 15.89
N GLU A 197 1.11 6.58 15.43
CA GLU A 197 0.04 5.87 16.16
C GLU A 197 0.48 5.39 17.55
N ARG A 198 1.77 5.04 17.72
CA ARG A 198 2.34 4.65 19.02
C ARG A 198 2.79 5.82 19.87
N ALA A 199 2.83 7.03 19.34
CA ALA A 199 3.24 8.21 20.10
C ALA A 199 2.30 8.42 21.29
N GLY A 200 2.84 8.62 22.49
CA GLY A 200 2.05 8.73 23.72
C GLY A 200 1.57 7.39 24.34
N THR A 201 1.88 6.23 23.76
CA THR A 201 1.61 4.93 24.40
C THR A 201 2.72 4.55 25.38
N GLU A 202 2.38 3.93 26.52
CA GLU A 202 3.36 3.48 27.53
C GLU A 202 3.91 2.10 27.17
N ARG A 203 5.20 2.01 26.85
CA ARG A 203 5.95 0.75 26.87
C ARG A 203 7.42 1.06 27.12
N GLU A 204 7.88 0.80 28.35
CA GLU A 204 9.23 1.11 28.84
C GLU A 204 9.63 2.59 28.69
N GLY A 205 8.67 3.49 28.95
CA GLY A 205 8.81 4.94 28.84
C GLY A 205 7.74 5.55 27.94
N THR A 206 7.61 6.88 27.98
CA THR A 206 6.68 7.63 27.13
C THR A 206 7.30 7.80 25.73
N TYR A 207 6.70 7.20 24.70
CA TYR A 207 7.09 7.48 23.33
C TYR A 207 6.89 8.98 23.04
N PRO A 208 7.91 9.69 22.51
CA PRO A 208 7.80 11.13 22.27
C PRO A 208 6.67 11.40 21.29
N GLU A 209 5.91 12.47 21.52
CA GLU A 209 4.89 12.92 20.59
C GLU A 209 5.49 13.12 19.19
N ARG A 210 4.79 12.61 18.19
CA ARG A 210 5.16 12.71 16.77
C ARG A 210 3.90 13.01 16.00
N THR A 211 4.03 13.83 14.96
CA THR A 211 2.94 14.05 14.02
C THR A 211 3.45 13.86 12.60
N SER A 212 2.54 13.54 11.68
CA SER A 212 2.84 13.22 10.29
C SER A 212 1.72 13.76 9.42
N LEU A 213 2.05 13.98 8.14
CA LEU A 213 1.06 14.04 7.06
C LEU A 213 0.20 12.76 7.05
N ASN A 214 -0.98 12.83 6.42
CA ASN A 214 -1.75 11.62 6.11
C ASN A 214 -0.91 10.68 5.21
N PHE A 215 -1.29 9.40 5.12
CA PHE A 215 -0.47 8.42 4.41
C PHE A 215 -0.23 8.81 2.95
N SER A 216 -1.29 9.23 2.23
CA SER A 216 -1.19 9.66 0.84
C SER A 216 -0.13 10.77 0.69
N ASP A 217 -0.24 11.84 1.47
CA ASP A 217 0.66 12.99 1.36
C ASP A 217 2.08 12.67 1.86
N LEU A 218 2.22 11.78 2.83
CA LEU A 218 3.52 11.26 3.24
C LEU A 218 4.16 10.41 2.13
N PHE A 219 3.39 9.53 1.49
CA PHE A 219 3.85 8.71 0.37
C PHE A 219 4.25 9.58 -0.82
N LYS A 220 3.48 10.65 -1.10
CA LYS A 220 3.85 11.68 -2.09
C LYS A 220 5.16 12.37 -1.72
N LEU A 221 5.29 12.85 -0.48
CA LEU A 221 6.52 13.50 0.01
C LEU A 221 7.73 12.60 -0.17
N LEU A 222 7.64 11.32 0.22
CA LEU A 222 8.75 10.38 0.10
C LEU A 222 9.12 10.08 -1.37
N ASN A 223 8.15 10.00 -2.28
CA ASN A 223 8.42 9.88 -3.71
C ASN A 223 9.08 11.14 -4.28
N GLU A 224 8.63 12.32 -3.83
CA GLU A 224 9.20 13.58 -4.25
C GLU A 224 10.64 13.72 -3.75
N LEU A 225 10.90 13.36 -2.48
CA LEU A 225 12.25 13.28 -1.91
C LEU A 225 13.15 12.30 -2.67
N TRP A 226 12.64 11.13 -3.07
CA TRP A 226 13.41 10.20 -3.90
C TRP A 226 13.89 10.85 -5.20
N ARG A 227 13.01 11.59 -5.88
CA ARG A 227 13.32 12.29 -7.14
C ARG A 227 14.29 13.45 -6.93
N THR A 228 14.05 14.28 -5.92
CA THR A 228 14.89 15.47 -5.65
C THR A 228 16.27 15.07 -5.14
N GLN A 229 16.37 14.02 -4.33
CA GLN A 229 17.64 13.44 -3.88
C GLN A 229 18.29 12.54 -4.94
N LYS A 230 17.66 12.33 -6.11
CA LYS A 230 18.16 11.48 -7.20
C LYS A 230 18.55 10.07 -6.74
N GLY A 231 17.78 9.51 -5.82
CA GLY A 231 18.05 8.19 -5.24
C GLY A 231 19.27 8.13 -4.31
N SER A 232 19.80 9.26 -3.85
CA SER A 232 20.93 9.32 -2.93
C SER A 232 20.49 9.55 -1.47
N CYS A 233 21.32 9.07 -0.54
CA CYS A 233 21.17 9.30 0.89
C CYS A 233 21.39 10.78 1.24
N GLY A 234 20.48 11.40 1.98
CA GLY A 234 20.58 12.80 2.41
C GLY A 234 21.70 13.06 3.43
N LEU A 235 22.25 12.02 4.05
CA LEU A 235 23.35 12.15 5.02
C LEU A 235 24.72 11.88 4.41
N CYS A 236 24.84 10.84 3.58
CA CYS A 236 26.13 10.46 3.01
C CYS A 236 26.21 10.72 1.49
N GLY A 237 25.15 11.10 0.80
CA GLY A 237 25.16 11.28 -0.65
C GLY A 237 25.36 10.00 -1.48
N GLY A 238 25.65 8.86 -0.84
CA GLY A 238 25.78 7.56 -1.50
C GLY A 238 24.43 7.05 -2.04
N PRO A 239 24.44 6.19 -3.06
CA PRO A 239 23.20 5.68 -3.65
C PRO A 239 22.41 4.82 -2.66
N ILE A 240 21.10 4.98 -2.66
CA ILE A 240 20.16 4.07 -2.00
C ILE A 240 19.67 3.09 -3.06
N VAL A 241 19.78 1.78 -2.79
CA VAL A 241 19.33 0.73 -3.70
C VAL A 241 17.95 0.22 -3.23
N PRO A 242 16.88 0.34 -4.03
CA PRO A 242 15.59 -0.23 -3.68
C PRO A 242 15.64 -1.75 -3.52
N GLY A 243 15.01 -2.27 -2.45
CA GLY A 243 15.00 -3.71 -2.16
C GLY A 243 16.28 -4.25 -1.53
N GLU A 244 17.16 -3.38 -1.04
CA GLU A 244 18.43 -3.76 -0.40
C GLU A 244 18.23 -4.73 0.77
N GLU A 245 18.98 -5.84 0.74
CA GLU A 245 18.89 -6.89 1.77
C GLU A 245 19.71 -6.53 3.01
N ASN A 246 20.84 -5.83 2.84
CA ASN A 246 21.67 -5.38 3.94
C ASN A 246 20.92 -4.38 4.82
N ALA A 247 20.68 -4.77 6.07
CA ALA A 247 19.86 -4.00 7.01
C ALA A 247 20.34 -2.56 7.22
N LEU A 248 21.64 -2.29 7.14
CA LEU A 248 22.21 -0.94 7.32
C LEU A 248 22.10 -0.08 6.06
N LEU A 249 22.04 -0.69 4.88
CA LEU A 249 21.95 0.01 3.60
C LEU A 249 20.50 0.19 3.12
N ARG A 250 19.52 -0.38 3.83
CA ARG A 250 18.10 -0.16 3.53
C ARG A 250 17.72 1.31 3.58
N MET A 251 16.74 1.67 2.77
CA MET A 251 16.12 2.99 2.79
C MET A 251 15.46 3.28 4.15
N SER A 252 15.66 4.49 4.65
CA SER A 252 15.08 5.03 5.88
C SER A 252 14.64 6.48 5.68
N ALA A 253 13.75 6.97 6.54
CA ALA A 253 13.41 8.39 6.63
C ALA A 253 14.02 8.96 7.91
N ASP A 254 14.88 9.97 7.76
CA ASP A 254 15.43 10.72 8.88
C ASP A 254 14.77 12.11 8.95
N ARG A 255 14.69 12.66 10.17
CA ARG A 255 14.26 14.04 10.35
C ARG A 255 15.48 14.93 10.35
N ILE A 256 15.49 15.95 9.50
CA ILE A 256 16.63 16.86 9.36
C ILE A 256 16.94 17.48 10.72
N ASP A 257 15.93 18.13 11.32
CA ASP A 257 15.92 18.53 12.71
C ASP A 257 15.19 17.49 13.57
N SER A 258 15.93 16.87 14.49
CA SER A 258 15.38 15.88 15.42
C SER A 258 14.58 16.51 16.57
N ALA A 259 14.72 17.81 16.81
CA ALA A 259 13.90 18.56 17.77
C ALA A 259 12.48 18.74 17.24
N ASP A 260 12.31 19.12 15.97
CA ASP A 260 11.01 19.11 15.30
C ASP A 260 10.51 17.66 15.14
N LYS A 261 9.45 17.31 15.87
CA LYS A 261 8.91 15.95 15.90
C LYS A 261 8.03 15.60 14.69
N ARG A 262 7.82 16.56 13.76
CA ARG A 262 6.95 16.41 12.60
C ARG A 262 7.66 15.71 11.45
N TYR A 263 6.98 14.74 10.84
CA TYR A 263 7.30 14.22 9.52
C TYR A 263 6.52 15.04 8.47
N GLY A 264 7.15 16.09 7.95
CA GLY A 264 6.53 17.01 7.02
C GLY A 264 7.50 17.58 5.99
N THR A 265 6.95 18.31 5.02
CA THR A 265 7.71 19.03 3.99
C THR A 265 8.75 19.94 4.63
N GLY A 266 10.03 19.69 4.35
CA GLY A 266 11.16 20.46 4.88
C GLY A 266 11.87 19.90 6.11
N ASN A 267 11.32 18.85 6.76
CA ASN A 267 11.96 18.21 7.91
C ASN A 267 12.20 16.70 7.72
N VAL A 268 12.16 16.21 6.47
CA VAL A 268 12.38 14.78 6.17
C VAL A 268 13.30 14.64 4.96
N HIS A 269 14.21 13.68 5.02
CA HIS A 269 15.02 13.22 3.88
C HIS A 269 15.20 11.70 3.91
N LEU A 270 15.43 11.12 2.73
CA LEU A 270 15.71 9.69 2.57
C LEU A 270 17.18 9.40 2.89
N THR A 271 17.44 8.36 3.67
CA THR A 271 18.78 7.99 4.14
C THR A 271 18.97 6.48 4.12
N HIS A 272 20.22 6.02 4.30
CA HIS A 272 20.46 4.64 4.72
C HIS A 272 20.12 4.49 6.21
N VAL A 273 19.57 3.34 6.60
CA VAL A 273 19.30 3.01 8.02
C VAL A 273 20.54 3.23 8.89
N GLY A 274 21.72 2.77 8.44
CA GLY A 274 22.97 2.92 9.18
C GLY A 274 23.37 4.39 9.39
N CYS A 275 23.21 5.24 8.36
CA CYS A 275 23.49 6.67 8.48
C CYS A 275 22.55 7.35 9.48
N ASN A 276 21.25 7.01 9.44
CA ASN A 276 20.26 7.55 10.38
C ASN A 276 20.57 7.14 11.82
N LEU A 277 20.89 5.86 12.04
CA LEU A 277 21.28 5.36 13.37
C LEU A 277 22.55 6.06 13.89
N ALA A 278 23.56 6.23 13.05
CA ALA A 278 24.80 6.90 13.46
C ALA A 278 24.58 8.38 13.78
N LYS A 279 23.80 9.10 12.96
CA LYS A 279 23.41 10.50 13.24
C LYS A 279 22.68 10.63 14.57
N SER A 280 21.88 9.64 14.99
CA SER A 280 21.19 9.73 16.29
C SER A 280 22.15 9.84 17.49
N SER A 281 23.44 9.53 17.29
CA SER A 281 24.50 9.61 18.31
C SER A 281 25.41 10.84 18.16
N ALA A 282 25.25 11.69 17.13
CA ALA A 282 26.17 12.80 16.84
C ALA A 282 25.47 13.97 16.10
N SER A 283 25.99 15.20 16.20
CA SER A 283 25.49 16.29 15.35
C SER A 283 25.78 16.02 13.87
N LEU A 284 25.06 16.70 12.96
CA LEU A 284 25.28 16.55 11.53
C LEU A 284 26.70 16.93 11.10
N GLU A 285 27.27 17.95 11.75
CA GLU A 285 28.66 18.41 11.54
C GLU A 285 29.67 17.33 11.93
N VAL A 286 29.55 16.76 13.14
CA VAL A 286 30.41 15.67 13.60
C VAL A 286 30.29 14.43 12.71
N TRP A 287 29.09 14.16 12.20
CA TRP A 287 28.87 13.09 11.24
C TRP A 287 29.54 13.35 9.89
N GLN A 288 29.52 14.59 9.41
CA GLN A 288 30.19 14.98 8.17
C GLN A 288 31.71 14.82 8.30
N ASP A 289 32.30 15.25 9.42
CA ASP A 289 33.73 15.05 9.71
C ASP A 289 34.13 13.57 9.65
N PHE A 290 33.30 12.69 10.22
CA PHE A 290 33.53 11.24 10.17
C PHE A 290 33.45 10.71 8.73
N LEU A 291 32.46 11.15 7.94
CA LEU A 291 32.34 10.75 6.55
C LEU A 291 33.53 11.20 5.71
N ASP A 292 34.08 12.38 5.98
CA ASP A 292 35.26 12.90 5.27
C ASP A 292 36.51 12.07 5.58
N VAL A 293 36.64 11.57 6.81
CA VAL A 293 37.68 10.60 7.18
C VAL A 293 37.49 9.28 6.42
N VAL A 294 36.28 8.72 6.44
CA VAL A 294 35.98 7.42 5.77
C VAL A 294 36.16 7.51 4.25
N ARG A 295 35.90 8.67 3.65
CA ARG A 295 36.09 8.92 2.21
C ARG A 295 37.50 9.31 1.82
N SER A 296 38.40 9.46 2.80
CA SER A 296 39.76 9.95 2.58
C SER A 296 39.81 11.35 1.94
N VAL A 297 38.87 12.23 2.33
CA VAL A 297 38.78 13.63 1.84
C VAL A 297 39.50 14.62 2.76
N ARG A 298 40.08 14.17 3.88
CA ARG A 298 41.04 15.00 4.63
C ARG A 298 42.29 15.21 3.78
N THR A 299 42.32 16.31 3.03
CA THR A 299 43.57 16.90 2.55
C THR A 299 44.41 17.27 3.77
N ASP A 300 45.60 16.68 3.84
CA ASP A 300 46.67 17.07 4.74
C ASP A 300 47.08 18.52 4.42
N GLU A 301 46.37 19.51 4.96
CA GLU A 301 46.97 20.82 5.18
C GLU A 301 47.86 20.72 6.41
N ALA A 302 49.10 20.30 6.17
CA ALA A 302 50.17 20.46 7.13
C ALA A 302 50.36 21.97 7.40
N PRO A 303 50.48 22.39 8.68
CA PRO A 303 50.79 23.79 8.98
C PRO A 303 52.20 24.11 8.47
N THR A 304 52.30 25.02 7.50
CA THR A 304 53.57 25.63 7.13
C THR A 304 54.06 26.47 8.31
N SER A 305 55.09 25.96 8.98
CA SER A 305 55.97 26.69 9.89
C SER A 305 56.78 27.75 9.16
#